data_AF-A0A1Q1FGF4-F1
#
_entry.id   AF-A0A1Q1FGF4-F1
#
_cell.length_a   1.000
_cell.length_b   1.000
_cell.length_c   1.000
_cell.angle_alpha   90.00
_cell.angle_beta   90.00
_cell.angle_gamma   90.00
#
_symmetry.space_group_name_H-M   'P 1'
#
loop_
_entity.id
_entity.type
_entity.pdbx_description
1 polymer ?
#
loop_
_entity_poly.entity_id
_entity_poly.type
_entity_poly.pdbx_seq_one_letter_code
_entity_poly.pdbx_strand_id
1 'polypeptide(L)'
;MDSIINDAMEESDEEPAQAPEETETGGTTATEDVSTSGQMSDEELASVVKDLETKITVVGCGGAGGNTVTRMMEEGIHGAKLVAANTDAQHLADEVKADTKILIGKKRTGGRGAGSVPKIGEEAAQENIEDIQQSIDGSDMVFVTAGLGGGTGTGAAPVVAQAAQEAGALTIAIVTIPFTAEGERRRANADAGLERLRAVSDTVIVVPNDRLLDYAPSMPLQDAFKICDRVLMRSVKGMTELITKPGLVNVDFADVRTIMENGGVAMIGLGESDSENKAQDSIRSALRSPLLDVEFDGANSALVNVVGGPDMSIEEAEGVVEEIYDRIDPDARIIWGASVNQDFEGKMETMIVVTGVESPQIYGKNETEVEQAAENLGDDIDYVE
;
A
#
# COMPACT_ATOMS: atom_id res chain seq x y z
N MET A 1 -18.35 -70.93 35.57
CA MET A 1 -18.42 -69.48 35.31
C MET A 1 -17.00 -69.07 34.99
N ASP A 2 -16.84 -68.36 33.88
CA ASP A 2 -15.61 -67.96 33.17
C ASP A 2 -14.95 -69.04 32.28
N SER A 3 -15.13 -68.87 30.96
CA SER A 3 -14.23 -69.33 29.89
C SER A 3 -14.94 -69.17 28.53
N ILE A 4 -14.56 -68.18 27.72
CA ILE A 4 -14.51 -68.34 26.26
C ILE A 4 -13.22 -67.67 25.79
N ILE A 5 -12.24 -68.53 25.49
CA ILE A 5 -10.95 -68.26 24.87
C ILE A 5 -10.94 -69.08 23.58
N ASN A 6 -10.34 -68.50 22.52
CA ASN A 6 -9.70 -69.15 21.37
C ASN A 6 -10.48 -69.63 20.13
N ASP A 7 -9.81 -69.35 19.00
CA ASP A 7 -9.58 -70.17 17.80
C ASP A 7 -10.76 -70.43 16.86
N ALA A 8 -10.62 -70.55 15.55
CA ALA A 8 -9.56 -70.35 14.54
C ALA A 8 -10.18 -70.84 13.20
N MET A 9 -9.39 -70.77 12.13
CA MET A 9 -9.48 -71.55 10.87
C MET A 9 -10.39 -70.98 9.79
N GLU A 10 -10.01 -70.93 8.51
CA GLU A 10 -8.75 -71.10 7.77
C GLU A 10 -9.12 -70.79 6.31
N GLU A 11 -8.12 -70.34 5.54
CA GLU A 11 -7.91 -70.59 4.10
C GLU A 11 -9.06 -70.46 3.09
N SER A 12 -8.85 -69.64 2.06
CA SER A 12 -8.38 -70.17 0.76
C SER A 12 -8.25 -69.07 -0.30
N ASP A 13 -7.11 -69.13 -0.99
CA ASP A 13 -6.73 -68.42 -2.22
C ASP A 13 -7.77 -68.50 -3.34
N GLU A 14 -7.74 -67.53 -4.27
CA GLU A 14 -7.65 -67.75 -5.74
C GLU A 14 -7.77 -66.43 -6.54
N GLU A 15 -6.66 -66.01 -7.15
CA GLU A 15 -6.62 -65.28 -8.42
C GLU A 15 -6.58 -66.30 -9.59
N PRO A 16 -6.62 -65.94 -10.89
CA PRO A 16 -7.11 -64.73 -11.59
C PRO A 16 -7.99 -65.10 -12.83
N ALA A 17 -8.54 -64.12 -13.58
CA ALA A 17 -8.52 -64.13 -15.08
C ALA A 17 -9.45 -63.12 -15.77
N GLN A 18 -8.82 -62.42 -16.73
CA GLN A 18 -9.30 -62.06 -18.08
C GLN A 18 -10.25 -60.87 -18.27
N ALA A 19 -9.65 -59.83 -18.89
CA ALA A 19 -10.32 -58.83 -19.72
C ALA A 19 -10.87 -59.43 -21.03
N PRO A 20 -11.85 -58.76 -21.65
CA PRO A 20 -11.70 -58.42 -23.06
C PRO A 20 -12.05 -56.96 -23.42
N GLU A 21 -11.65 -56.62 -24.63
CA GLU A 21 -11.46 -55.31 -25.27
C GLU A 21 -12.73 -54.44 -25.51
N GLU A 22 -12.44 -53.14 -25.50
CA GLU A 22 -12.99 -51.99 -26.24
C GLU A 22 -14.32 -52.10 -27.00
N THR A 23 -15.22 -51.14 -26.72
CA THR A 23 -16.08 -50.54 -27.75
C THR A 23 -16.39 -49.08 -27.38
N GLU A 24 -16.04 -48.16 -28.28
CA GLU A 24 -16.39 -46.75 -28.22
C GLU A 24 -17.92 -46.55 -28.25
N THR A 25 -18.43 -45.56 -27.50
CA THR A 25 -19.30 -44.45 -27.95
C THR A 25 -20.19 -43.94 -26.82
N GLY A 26 -20.31 -42.61 -26.71
CA GLY A 26 -21.43 -41.96 -26.02
C GLY A 26 -21.00 -41.12 -24.84
N GLY A 27 -20.92 -39.81 -25.07
CA GLY A 27 -20.68 -38.83 -24.02
C GLY A 27 -21.69 -38.94 -22.89
N THR A 28 -21.19 -38.83 -21.67
CA THR A 28 -21.94 -38.29 -20.56
C THR A 28 -20.93 -37.52 -19.75
N THR A 29 -21.11 -36.20 -19.74
CA THR A 29 -20.55 -35.27 -18.76
C THR A 29 -20.65 -35.90 -17.38
N ALA A 30 -19.52 -36.43 -16.89
CA ALA A 30 -19.32 -36.60 -15.47
C ALA A 30 -19.19 -35.19 -14.91
N THR A 31 -20.30 -34.66 -14.44
CA THR A 31 -20.29 -33.64 -13.40
C THR A 31 -19.39 -34.20 -12.30
N GLU A 32 -18.18 -33.66 -12.18
CA GLU A 32 -17.41 -33.78 -10.96
C GLU A 32 -18.33 -33.32 -9.84
N ASP A 33 -18.80 -34.28 -9.05
CA ASP A 33 -19.38 -34.00 -7.75
C ASP A 33 -18.30 -33.24 -6.97
N VAL A 34 -18.38 -31.91 -6.99
CA VAL A 34 -17.65 -31.06 -6.07
C VAL A 34 -18.20 -31.40 -4.70
N SER A 35 -17.58 -32.38 -4.04
CA SER A 35 -17.87 -32.73 -2.67
C SER A 35 -17.69 -31.47 -1.84
N THR A 36 -18.78 -30.92 -1.32
CA THR A 36 -18.79 -29.79 -0.38
C THR A 36 -18.28 -30.21 1.02
N SER A 37 -17.41 -31.22 1.09
CA SER A 37 -16.77 -31.61 2.34
C SER A 37 -15.59 -30.69 2.60
N GLY A 38 -15.64 -29.90 3.67
CA GLY A 38 -14.51 -29.07 4.12
C GLY A 38 -13.33 -29.86 4.71
N GLN A 39 -13.24 -31.16 4.44
CA GLN A 39 -12.12 -32.00 4.84
C GLN A 39 -11.10 -32.03 3.70
N MET A 40 -9.95 -31.42 3.94
CA MET A 40 -8.80 -31.40 3.04
C MET A 40 -7.62 -32.05 3.77
N SER A 41 -6.74 -32.71 3.02
CA SER A 41 -5.45 -33.18 3.56
C SER A 41 -4.53 -32.00 3.88
N ASP A 42 -3.52 -32.21 4.73
CA ASP A 42 -2.54 -31.17 5.07
C ASP A 42 -1.79 -30.63 3.83
N GLU A 43 -1.59 -31.45 2.80
CA GLU A 43 -0.99 -31.03 1.52
C GLU A 43 -1.93 -30.14 0.70
N GLU A 44 -3.22 -30.47 0.64
CA GLU A 44 -4.25 -29.65 -0.01
C GLU A 44 -4.49 -28.34 0.76
N LEU A 45 -4.45 -28.37 2.09
CA LEU A 45 -4.52 -27.18 2.92
C LEU A 45 -3.30 -26.29 2.70
N ALA A 46 -2.09 -26.85 2.60
CA ALA A 46 -0.89 -26.08 2.33
C ALA A 46 -0.91 -25.41 0.95
N SER A 47 -1.47 -26.07 -0.09
CA SER A 47 -1.63 -25.45 -1.40
C SER A 47 -2.68 -24.34 -1.39
N VAL A 48 -3.82 -24.56 -0.71
CA VAL A 48 -4.86 -23.53 -0.55
C VAL A 48 -4.32 -22.33 0.23
N VAL A 49 -3.58 -22.53 1.31
CA VAL A 49 -2.96 -21.43 2.09
C VAL A 49 -1.97 -20.63 1.25
N LYS A 50 -1.18 -21.30 0.40
CA LYS A 50 -0.25 -20.63 -0.50
C LYS A 50 -0.96 -19.80 -1.57
N ASP A 51 -2.10 -20.27 -2.06
CA ASP A 51 -2.92 -19.53 -3.03
C ASP A 51 -3.67 -18.35 -2.38
N LEU A 52 -3.84 -18.36 -1.06
CA LEU A 52 -4.45 -17.30 -0.25
C LEU A 52 -3.46 -16.23 0.23
N GLU A 53 -2.16 -16.37 -0.02
CA GLU A 53 -1.18 -15.33 0.32
C GLU A 53 -1.49 -14.03 -0.43
N THR A 54 -1.64 -12.94 0.31
CA THR A 54 -1.91 -11.62 -0.26
C THR A 54 -0.72 -11.15 -1.11
N LYS A 55 -0.96 -10.90 -2.39
CA LYS A 55 0.03 -10.42 -3.34
C LYS A 55 0.06 -8.90 -3.35
N ILE A 56 1.15 -8.35 -2.80
CA ILE A 56 1.37 -6.90 -2.74
C ILE A 56 2.42 -6.50 -3.77
N THR A 57 2.13 -5.47 -4.56
CA THR A 57 3.10 -4.86 -5.49
C THR A 57 3.30 -3.38 -5.15
N VAL A 58 4.56 -2.92 -5.09
CA VAL A 58 4.90 -1.51 -4.89
C VAL A 58 5.49 -0.96 -6.18
N VAL A 59 4.87 0.08 -6.74
CA VAL A 59 5.30 0.74 -7.96
C VAL A 59 5.82 2.15 -7.65
N GLY A 60 7.13 2.34 -7.78
CA GLY A 60 7.79 3.65 -7.65
C GLY A 60 7.84 4.40 -8.97
N CYS A 61 7.19 5.56 -9.05
CA CYS A 61 7.14 6.38 -10.27
C CYS A 61 8.12 7.57 -10.21
N GLY A 62 8.95 7.70 -11.24
CA GLY A 62 9.92 8.79 -11.38
C GLY A 62 11.11 8.68 -10.43
N GLY A 63 11.81 9.81 -10.21
CA GLY A 63 13.03 9.85 -9.40
C GLY A 63 12.80 9.52 -7.92
N ALA A 64 11.92 10.27 -7.24
CA ALA A 64 11.62 10.06 -5.82
C ALA A 64 10.98 8.68 -5.56
N GLY A 65 10.07 8.23 -6.42
CA GLY A 65 9.50 6.88 -6.32
C GLY A 65 10.56 5.80 -6.52
N GLY A 66 11.46 5.96 -7.50
CA GLY A 66 12.59 5.07 -7.72
C GLY A 66 13.55 5.01 -6.52
N ASN A 67 13.88 6.16 -5.90
CA ASN A 67 14.70 6.22 -4.70
C ASN A 67 14.04 5.51 -3.52
N THR A 68 12.73 5.71 -3.36
CA THR A 68 11.91 5.08 -2.32
C THR A 68 11.93 3.55 -2.48
N VAL A 69 11.74 3.05 -3.70
CA VAL A 69 11.83 1.60 -4.01
C VAL A 69 13.24 1.05 -3.77
N THR A 70 14.29 1.77 -4.18
CA THR A 70 15.68 1.38 -3.88
C THR A 70 15.89 1.19 -2.39
N ARG A 71 15.42 2.13 -1.56
CA ARG A 71 15.56 2.04 -0.11
C ARG A 71 14.79 0.86 0.47
N MET A 72 13.58 0.57 -0.01
CA MET A 72 12.84 -0.62 0.41
C MET A 72 13.61 -1.90 0.11
N MET A 73 14.25 -1.96 -1.05
CA MET A 73 15.06 -3.11 -1.44
C MET A 73 16.31 -3.25 -0.56
N GLU A 74 16.95 -2.13 -0.20
CA GLU A 74 18.15 -2.10 0.66
C GLU A 74 17.84 -2.43 2.13
N GLU A 75 16.73 -1.93 2.66
CA GLU A 75 16.26 -2.16 4.04
C GLU A 75 15.52 -3.50 4.21
N GLY A 76 15.25 -4.21 3.12
CA GLY A 76 14.50 -5.46 3.10
C GLY A 76 13.03 -5.25 3.45
N ILE A 77 12.17 -5.24 2.44
CA ILE A 77 10.71 -5.36 2.58
C ILE A 77 10.30 -6.81 2.33
N HIS A 78 9.42 -7.35 3.17
CA HIS A 78 8.93 -8.72 3.03
C HIS A 78 7.51 -8.75 2.46
N GLY A 79 7.25 -9.68 1.54
CA GLY A 79 5.92 -9.92 1.00
C GLY A 79 5.43 -8.89 -0.03
N ALA A 80 6.32 -8.06 -0.58
CA ALA A 80 6.00 -7.15 -1.67
C ALA A 80 6.95 -7.30 -2.86
N LYS A 81 6.39 -7.27 -4.08
CA LYS A 81 7.14 -7.15 -5.34
C LYS A 81 7.46 -5.68 -5.60
N LEU A 82 8.72 -5.36 -5.86
CA LEU A 82 9.19 -4.00 -6.09
C LEU A 82 9.32 -3.69 -7.59
N VAL A 83 8.58 -2.70 -8.06
CA VAL A 83 8.57 -2.22 -9.45
C VAL A 83 8.98 -0.74 -9.48
N ALA A 84 9.84 -0.37 -10.42
CA ALA A 84 10.19 1.04 -10.65
C ALA A 84 9.92 1.43 -12.10
N ALA A 85 9.16 2.51 -12.30
CA ALA A 85 8.82 3.06 -13.60
C ALA A 85 9.38 4.49 -13.75
N ASN A 86 10.24 4.71 -14.74
CA ASN A 86 10.85 6.03 -14.94
C ASN A 86 11.12 6.32 -16.43
N THR A 87 11.03 7.59 -16.81
CA THR A 87 11.40 8.10 -18.14
C THR A 87 12.90 8.40 -18.28
N ASP A 88 13.60 8.55 -17.16
CA ASP A 88 15.04 8.77 -17.12
C ASP A 88 15.77 7.43 -17.07
N ALA A 89 16.41 7.06 -18.18
CA ALA A 89 17.08 5.78 -18.33
C ALA A 89 18.35 5.69 -17.48
N GLN A 90 19.05 6.81 -17.28
CA GLN A 90 20.29 6.82 -16.48
C GLN A 90 19.95 6.59 -15.01
N HIS A 91 18.97 7.33 -14.48
CA HIS A 91 18.52 7.14 -13.11
C HIS A 91 17.99 5.71 -12.89
N LEU A 92 17.19 5.18 -13.82
CA LEU A 92 16.62 3.83 -13.70
C LEU A 92 17.68 2.73 -13.77
N ALA A 93 18.71 2.90 -14.60
CA ALA A 93 19.77 1.91 -14.76
C ALA A 93 20.75 1.91 -13.58
N ASP A 94 21.24 3.10 -13.20
CA ASP A 94 22.41 3.25 -12.34
C ASP A 94 22.05 3.41 -10.85
N GLU A 95 20.95 4.11 -10.55
CA GLU A 95 20.61 4.50 -9.17
C GLU A 95 19.47 3.65 -8.57
N VAL A 96 18.57 3.13 -9.40
CA VAL A 96 17.39 2.39 -8.93
C VAL A 96 17.70 0.91 -8.68
N LYS A 97 17.21 0.34 -7.58
CA LYS A 97 17.19 -1.11 -7.33
C LYS A 97 15.74 -1.55 -7.12
N ALA A 98 15.28 -2.50 -7.93
CA ALA A 98 13.91 -3.03 -7.90
C ALA A 98 13.91 -4.42 -8.54
N ASP A 99 12.91 -5.24 -8.24
CA ASP A 99 12.72 -6.56 -8.88
C ASP A 99 12.39 -6.41 -10.37
N THR A 100 11.60 -5.37 -10.71
CA THR A 100 11.24 -5.03 -12.09
C THR A 100 11.50 -3.55 -12.35
N LYS A 101 12.11 -3.24 -13.50
CA LYS A 101 12.37 -1.85 -13.94
C LYS A 101 11.74 -1.61 -15.30
N ILE A 102 10.92 -0.57 -15.42
CA ILE A 102 10.19 -0.22 -16.63
C ILE A 102 10.65 1.16 -17.12
N LEU A 103 11.32 1.19 -18.26
CA LEU A 103 11.65 2.45 -18.95
C LEU A 103 10.43 2.90 -19.75
N ILE A 104 9.69 3.85 -19.20
CA ILE A 104 8.48 4.39 -19.83
C ILE A 104 8.80 5.53 -20.80
N GLY A 105 8.05 5.64 -21.89
CA GLY A 105 8.14 6.75 -22.83
C GLY A 105 9.44 6.83 -23.61
N LYS A 106 10.02 5.68 -24.00
CA LYS A 106 11.28 5.62 -24.76
C LYS A 106 11.17 6.39 -26.07
N LYS A 107 10.02 6.33 -26.78
CA LYS A 107 9.81 7.08 -28.01
C LYS A 107 9.55 8.57 -27.75
N ARG A 108 8.85 8.92 -26.66
CA ARG A 108 8.57 10.33 -26.31
C ARG A 108 9.79 11.10 -25.81
N THR A 109 10.60 10.49 -24.94
CA THR A 109 11.67 11.20 -24.20
C THR A 109 13.08 10.83 -24.68
N GLY A 110 13.22 9.74 -25.44
CA GLY A 110 14.53 9.18 -25.76
C GLY A 110 15.30 8.68 -24.53
N GLY A 111 14.63 8.46 -23.40
CA GLY A 111 15.23 8.05 -22.12
C GLY A 111 15.88 9.18 -21.32
N ARG A 112 15.58 10.45 -21.63
CA ARG A 112 16.20 11.63 -20.99
C ARG A 112 15.36 12.24 -19.86
N GLY A 113 14.22 11.63 -19.52
CA GLY A 113 13.29 12.19 -18.55
C GLY A 113 12.21 13.12 -19.13
N ALA A 114 11.20 13.42 -18.32
CA ALA A 114 10.03 14.22 -18.69
C ALA A 114 10.20 15.76 -18.52
N GLY A 115 11.38 16.24 -18.11
CA GLY A 115 11.68 17.68 -18.05
C GLY A 115 10.78 18.52 -17.15
N SER A 116 10.24 17.95 -16.05
CA SER A 116 9.25 18.60 -15.17
C SER A 116 7.90 18.92 -15.82
N VAL A 117 7.55 18.26 -16.92
CA VAL A 117 6.25 18.40 -17.60
C VAL A 117 5.39 17.16 -17.31
N PRO A 118 4.35 17.26 -16.46
CA PRO A 118 3.51 16.10 -16.11
C PRO A 118 2.89 15.38 -17.30
N LYS A 119 2.41 16.13 -18.29
CA LYS A 119 1.83 15.57 -19.52
C LYS A 119 2.78 14.62 -20.27
N ILE A 120 4.08 14.92 -20.27
CA ILE A 120 5.08 14.02 -20.90
C ILE A 120 5.21 12.73 -20.09
N GLY A 121 5.16 12.80 -18.76
CA GLY A 121 5.19 11.62 -17.88
C GLY A 121 3.96 10.73 -18.04
N GLU A 122 2.78 11.34 -18.22
CA GLU A 122 1.52 10.65 -18.48
C GLU A 122 1.52 9.94 -19.83
N GLU A 123 1.85 10.66 -20.91
CA GLU A 123 1.97 10.07 -22.25
C GLU A 123 3.03 8.96 -22.31
N ALA A 124 4.12 9.11 -21.53
CA ALA A 124 5.15 8.10 -21.39
C ALA A 124 4.65 6.83 -20.71
N ALA A 125 3.86 6.96 -19.64
CA ALA A 125 3.25 5.82 -18.98
C ALA A 125 2.23 5.13 -19.90
N GLN A 126 1.41 5.90 -20.63
CA GLN A 126 0.45 5.37 -21.60
C GLN A 126 1.14 4.63 -22.76
N GLU A 127 2.31 5.08 -23.21
CA GLU A 127 3.11 4.37 -24.24
C GLU A 127 3.46 2.94 -23.82
N ASN A 128 3.63 2.71 -22.52
CA ASN A 128 4.09 1.46 -21.91
C ASN A 128 3.05 0.86 -20.95
N ILE A 129 1.76 1.09 -21.21
CA ILE A 129 0.68 0.64 -20.32
C ILE A 129 0.62 -0.87 -20.17
N GLU A 130 0.90 -1.62 -21.25
CA GLU A 130 0.93 -3.09 -21.23
C GLU A 130 2.00 -3.62 -20.28
N ASP A 131 3.19 -3.01 -20.27
CA ASP A 131 4.28 -3.37 -19.36
C ASP A 131 3.90 -3.10 -17.90
N ILE A 132 3.20 -1.97 -17.65
CA ILE A 132 2.69 -1.61 -16.32
C ILE A 132 1.64 -2.62 -15.86
N GLN A 133 0.64 -2.91 -16.69
CA GLN A 133 -0.42 -3.88 -16.40
C GLN A 133 0.16 -5.28 -16.11
N GLN A 134 1.11 -5.74 -16.92
CA GLN A 134 1.78 -7.02 -16.68
C GLN A 134 2.55 -7.04 -15.34
N SER A 135 3.09 -5.90 -14.91
CA SER A 135 3.85 -5.82 -13.67
C SER A 135 2.97 -5.90 -12.41
N ILE A 136 1.70 -5.48 -12.50
CA ILE A 136 0.73 -5.44 -11.41
C ILE A 136 -0.30 -6.58 -11.47
N ASP A 137 -0.37 -7.32 -12.58
CA ASP A 137 -1.29 -8.43 -12.78
C ASP A 137 -1.27 -9.44 -11.63
N GLY A 138 -2.45 -9.84 -11.17
CA GLY A 138 -2.64 -10.75 -10.04
C GLY A 138 -2.26 -10.20 -8.67
N SER A 139 -2.03 -8.88 -8.52
CA SER A 139 -1.83 -8.26 -7.20
C SER A 139 -3.18 -7.99 -6.52
N ASP A 140 -3.32 -8.38 -5.27
CA ASP A 140 -4.50 -8.03 -4.45
C ASP A 140 -4.45 -6.56 -4.01
N MET A 141 -3.24 -6.03 -3.87
CA MET A 141 -2.96 -4.68 -3.40
C MET A 141 -1.78 -4.06 -4.15
N VAL A 142 -1.92 -2.80 -4.56
CA VAL A 142 -0.87 -2.05 -5.24
C VAL A 142 -0.61 -0.73 -4.52
N PHE A 143 0.63 -0.53 -4.08
CA PHE A 143 1.11 0.75 -3.60
C PHE A 143 1.74 1.55 -4.74
N VAL A 144 1.26 2.77 -4.98
CA VAL A 144 1.88 3.69 -5.96
C VAL A 144 2.61 4.78 -5.20
N THR A 145 3.94 4.82 -5.31
CA THR A 145 4.76 5.82 -4.61
C THR A 145 5.44 6.79 -5.57
N ALA A 146 5.29 8.10 -5.31
CA ALA A 146 5.84 9.14 -6.17
C ALA A 146 6.08 10.45 -5.42
N GLY A 147 7.09 11.21 -5.86
CA GLY A 147 7.20 12.63 -5.52
C GLY A 147 6.47 13.49 -6.55
N LEU A 148 5.44 14.22 -6.11
CA LEU A 148 4.67 15.09 -6.98
C LEU A 148 5.40 16.41 -7.25
N GLY A 149 4.97 17.10 -8.30
CA GLY A 149 5.52 18.38 -8.75
C GLY A 149 6.56 18.25 -9.87
N GLY A 150 7.19 17.08 -10.01
CA GLY A 150 8.02 16.73 -11.16
C GLY A 150 7.21 16.42 -12.43
N GLY A 151 7.88 15.89 -13.45
CA GLY A 151 7.22 15.48 -14.70
C GLY A 151 6.77 14.02 -14.66
N THR A 152 7.71 13.12 -14.38
CA THR A 152 7.46 11.68 -14.44
C THR A 152 6.54 11.19 -13.33
N GLY A 153 6.86 11.45 -12.06
CA GLY A 153 6.05 11.01 -10.92
C GLY A 153 4.61 11.53 -11.01
N THR A 154 4.45 12.85 -11.16
CA THR A 154 3.16 13.54 -11.30
C THR A 154 2.32 13.05 -12.48
N GLY A 155 2.95 12.69 -13.60
CA GLY A 155 2.28 12.25 -14.82
C GLY A 155 1.95 10.76 -14.83
N ALA A 156 2.90 9.93 -14.41
CA ALA A 156 2.82 8.48 -14.50
C ALA A 156 2.06 7.84 -13.33
N ALA A 157 2.14 8.41 -12.12
CA ALA A 157 1.50 7.81 -10.94
C ALA A 157 -0.03 7.64 -11.10
N PRO A 158 -0.80 8.63 -11.60
CA PRO A 158 -2.23 8.42 -11.87
C PRO A 158 -2.50 7.30 -12.88
N VAL A 159 -1.68 7.16 -13.92
CA VAL A 159 -1.84 6.11 -14.94
C VAL A 159 -1.59 4.73 -14.35
N VAL A 160 -0.58 4.60 -13.50
CA VAL A 160 -0.29 3.34 -12.78
C VAL A 160 -1.40 3.00 -11.80
N ALA A 161 -1.88 3.97 -11.02
CA ALA A 161 -2.98 3.77 -10.08
C ALA A 161 -4.27 3.34 -10.79
N GLN A 162 -4.61 4.00 -11.91
CA GLN A 162 -5.76 3.61 -12.73
C GLN A 162 -5.63 2.19 -13.26
N ALA A 163 -4.44 1.80 -13.76
CA ALA A 163 -4.21 0.43 -14.23
C ALA A 163 -4.37 -0.61 -13.11
N ALA A 164 -3.97 -0.28 -11.87
CA ALA A 164 -4.14 -1.15 -10.72
C ALA A 164 -5.62 -1.29 -10.30
N GLN A 165 -6.36 -0.18 -10.31
CA GLN A 165 -7.80 -0.19 -10.04
C GLN A 165 -8.57 -1.00 -11.09
N GLU A 166 -8.24 -0.83 -12.37
CA GLU A 166 -8.82 -1.61 -13.47
C GLU A 166 -8.51 -3.12 -13.37
N ALA A 167 -7.38 -3.48 -12.76
CA ALA A 167 -7.02 -4.86 -12.46
C ALA A 167 -7.72 -5.43 -11.22
N GLY A 168 -8.50 -4.62 -10.48
CA GLY A 168 -9.23 -5.03 -9.27
C GLY A 168 -8.40 -5.03 -7.98
N ALA A 169 -7.18 -4.48 -8.03
CA ALA A 169 -6.32 -4.37 -6.86
C ALA A 169 -6.73 -3.19 -5.96
N LEU A 170 -6.63 -3.38 -4.65
CA LEU A 170 -6.73 -2.28 -3.68
C LEU A 170 -5.56 -1.31 -3.93
N THR A 171 -5.87 -0.10 -4.37
CA THR A 171 -4.89 0.86 -4.88
C THR A 171 -4.66 1.98 -3.88
N ILE A 172 -3.48 1.99 -3.26
CA ILE A 172 -3.07 3.03 -2.31
C ILE A 172 -1.93 3.84 -2.90
N ALA A 173 -2.15 5.14 -3.07
CA ALA A 173 -1.10 6.06 -3.48
C ALA A 173 -0.43 6.71 -2.26
N ILE A 174 0.90 6.65 -2.16
CA ILE A 174 1.66 7.34 -1.11
C ILE A 174 2.60 8.34 -1.77
N VAL A 175 2.28 9.62 -1.63
CA VAL A 175 2.93 10.67 -2.41
C VAL A 175 3.46 11.80 -1.57
N THR A 176 4.58 12.37 -1.99
CA THR A 176 5.11 13.59 -1.38
C THR A 176 4.71 14.84 -2.14
N ILE A 177 4.44 15.90 -1.38
CA ILE A 177 4.23 17.25 -1.89
C ILE A 177 5.54 18.03 -1.77
N PRO A 178 5.99 18.72 -2.84
CA PRO A 178 7.31 19.36 -2.87
C PRO A 178 7.45 20.46 -1.80
N PHE A 179 8.69 20.75 -1.41
CA PHE A 179 8.96 21.87 -0.51
C PHE A 179 8.52 23.20 -1.14
N THR A 180 8.07 24.15 -0.33
CA THR A 180 7.77 25.51 -0.81
C THR A 180 8.98 26.15 -1.52
N ALA A 181 10.20 25.83 -1.07
CA ALA A 181 11.46 26.29 -1.67
C ALA A 181 11.69 25.79 -3.11
N GLU A 182 10.99 24.73 -3.55
CA GLU A 182 11.09 24.21 -4.92
C GLU A 182 10.31 25.04 -5.94
N GLY A 183 9.46 25.98 -5.48
CA GLY A 183 8.78 26.99 -6.28
C GLY A 183 7.34 26.66 -6.68
N GLU A 184 6.56 27.71 -6.93
CA GLU A 184 5.10 27.63 -7.19
C GLU A 184 4.72 26.72 -8.35
N ARG A 185 5.53 26.67 -9.42
CA ARG A 185 5.25 25.81 -10.57
C ARG A 185 5.25 24.32 -10.19
N ARG A 186 6.17 23.89 -9.32
CA ARG A 186 6.19 22.51 -8.81
C ARG A 186 5.01 22.25 -7.88
N ARG A 187 4.63 23.24 -7.06
CA ARG A 187 3.44 23.15 -6.20
C ARG A 187 2.16 22.95 -7.02
N ALA A 188 1.92 23.80 -8.02
CA ALA A 188 0.76 23.70 -8.91
C ALA A 188 0.71 22.37 -9.68
N ASN A 189 1.86 21.90 -10.19
CA ASN A 189 1.94 20.57 -10.80
C ASN A 189 1.55 19.47 -9.81
N ALA A 190 2.01 19.57 -8.57
CA ALA A 190 1.72 18.59 -7.54
C ALA A 190 0.23 18.56 -7.17
N ASP A 191 -0.42 19.72 -7.04
CA ASP A 191 -1.86 19.80 -6.77
C ASP A 191 -2.68 19.16 -7.90
N ALA A 192 -2.36 19.47 -9.15
CA ALA A 192 -3.02 18.86 -10.30
C ALA A 192 -2.75 17.35 -10.44
N GLY A 193 -1.57 16.88 -9.99
CA GLY A 193 -1.25 15.46 -9.93
C GLY A 193 -2.02 14.74 -8.82
N LEU A 194 -2.13 15.37 -7.65
CA LEU A 194 -2.84 14.85 -6.48
C LEU A 194 -4.33 14.69 -6.78
N GLU A 195 -4.95 15.68 -7.41
CA GLU A 195 -6.37 15.62 -7.76
C GLU A 195 -6.68 14.46 -8.71
N ARG A 196 -5.81 14.22 -9.69
CA ARG A 196 -5.95 13.07 -10.59
C ARG A 196 -5.75 11.74 -9.87
N LEU A 197 -4.81 11.67 -8.92
CA LEU A 197 -4.60 10.45 -8.12
C LEU A 197 -5.81 10.13 -7.24
N ARG A 198 -6.43 11.14 -6.64
CA ARG A 198 -7.65 10.99 -5.82
C ARG A 198 -8.80 10.36 -6.63
N ALA A 199 -8.91 10.71 -7.90
CA ALA A 199 -9.97 10.18 -8.77
C ALA A 199 -9.78 8.70 -9.16
N VAL A 200 -8.58 8.14 -9.00
CA VAL A 200 -8.22 6.80 -9.51
C VAL A 200 -7.55 5.89 -8.47
N SER A 201 -7.50 6.31 -7.21
CA SER A 201 -6.94 5.54 -6.09
C SER A 201 -8.00 5.38 -5.00
N ASP A 202 -8.00 4.26 -4.30
CA ASP A 202 -8.92 4.03 -3.18
C ASP A 202 -8.57 4.91 -1.98
N THR A 203 -7.28 5.05 -1.70
CA THR A 203 -6.73 5.94 -0.68
C THR A 203 -5.47 6.64 -1.19
N VAL A 204 -5.35 7.94 -0.91
CA VAL A 204 -4.15 8.73 -1.17
C VAL A 204 -3.57 9.26 0.14
N ILE A 205 -2.41 8.73 0.53
CA ILE A 205 -1.63 9.20 1.67
C ILE A 205 -0.71 10.32 1.21
N VAL A 206 -0.90 11.50 1.78
CA VAL A 206 -0.17 12.71 1.40
C VAL A 206 0.90 13.04 2.45
N VAL A 207 2.15 13.15 2.02
CA VAL A 207 3.29 13.52 2.86
C VAL A 207 3.79 14.91 2.45
N PRO A 208 3.44 15.97 3.19
CA PRO A 208 3.94 17.32 2.91
C PRO A 208 5.41 17.48 3.30
N ASN A 209 6.30 17.68 2.33
CA ASN A 209 7.74 17.81 2.62
C ASN A 209 8.06 18.98 3.54
N ASP A 210 7.30 20.08 3.48
CA ASP A 210 7.49 21.23 4.37
C ASP A 210 7.38 20.86 5.86
N ARG A 211 6.55 19.86 6.21
CA ARG A 211 6.41 19.37 7.61
C ARG A 211 7.64 18.65 8.11
N LEU A 212 8.52 18.20 7.22
CA LEU A 212 9.79 17.61 7.59
C LEU A 212 10.81 18.66 8.02
N LEU A 213 10.62 19.94 7.65
CA LEU A 213 11.46 21.04 8.12
C LEU A 213 11.25 21.31 9.62
N ASP A 214 10.05 21.00 10.15
CA ASP A 214 9.75 21.16 11.58
C ASP A 214 10.59 20.22 12.45
N TYR A 215 10.98 19.06 11.91
CA TYR A 215 11.88 18.12 12.58
C TYR A 215 13.34 18.55 12.57
N ALA A 216 13.81 19.18 11.48
CA ALA A 216 15.22 19.52 11.31
C ALA A 216 15.43 20.84 10.53
N PRO A 217 15.19 22.01 11.17
CA PRO A 217 15.14 23.30 10.48
C PRO A 217 16.45 23.72 9.80
N SER A 218 17.58 23.24 10.29
CA SER A 218 18.93 23.59 9.81
C SER A 218 19.54 22.54 8.87
N MET A 219 18.75 21.57 8.39
CA MET A 219 19.23 20.47 7.58
C MET A 219 19.49 20.90 6.12
N PRO A 220 20.57 20.42 5.46
CA PRO A 220 20.73 20.58 4.03
C PRO A 220 19.57 19.95 3.25
N LEU A 221 19.12 20.61 2.18
CA LEU A 221 17.98 20.15 1.37
C LEU A 221 18.13 18.69 0.86
N GLN A 222 19.35 18.27 0.51
CA GLN A 222 19.61 16.90 0.07
C GLN A 222 19.33 15.87 1.16
N ASP A 223 19.64 16.19 2.42
CA ASP A 223 19.38 15.29 3.54
C ASP A 223 17.89 15.30 3.91
N ALA A 224 17.21 16.44 3.72
CA ALA A 224 15.76 16.53 3.88
C ALA A 224 15.02 15.59 2.90
N PHE A 225 15.45 15.50 1.64
CA PHE A 225 14.89 14.52 0.69
C PHE A 225 15.09 13.07 1.14
N LYS A 226 16.22 12.74 1.77
CA LYS A 226 16.45 11.38 2.31
C LYS A 226 15.48 11.07 3.46
N ILE A 227 15.10 12.08 4.25
CA ILE A 227 14.06 11.93 5.27
C ILE A 227 12.71 11.68 4.61
N CYS A 228 12.36 12.41 3.54
CA CYS A 228 11.12 12.20 2.79
C CYS A 228 11.03 10.74 2.30
N ASP A 229 12.10 10.26 1.65
CA ASP A 229 12.17 8.89 1.15
C ASP A 229 12.03 7.88 2.30
N ARG A 230 12.62 8.16 3.47
CA ARG A 230 12.54 7.28 4.64
C ARG A 230 11.11 7.20 5.18
N VAL A 231 10.40 8.33 5.23
CA VAL A 231 8.99 8.36 5.63
C VAL A 231 8.18 7.49 4.68
N LEU A 232 8.28 7.73 3.37
CA LEU A 232 7.57 6.93 2.36
C LEU A 232 7.90 5.43 2.47
N MET A 233 9.19 5.11 2.63
CA MET A 233 9.65 3.73 2.81
C MET A 233 9.04 3.09 4.05
N ARG A 234 9.10 3.76 5.21
CA ARG A 234 8.53 3.26 6.48
C ARG A 234 7.02 3.08 6.36
N SER A 235 6.32 3.99 5.69
CA SER A 235 4.87 3.90 5.46
C SER A 235 4.49 2.64 4.69
N VAL A 236 5.11 2.41 3.52
CA VAL A 236 4.80 1.22 2.70
C VAL A 236 5.25 -0.05 3.42
N LYS A 237 6.46 -0.07 4.00
CA LYS A 237 6.98 -1.23 4.71
C LYS A 237 6.09 -1.60 5.89
N GLY A 238 5.70 -0.61 6.70
CA GLY A 238 4.81 -0.82 7.84
C GLY A 238 3.46 -1.40 7.44
N MET A 239 2.82 -0.86 6.40
CA MET A 239 1.53 -1.39 5.94
C MET A 239 1.64 -2.75 5.26
N THR A 240 2.70 -2.98 4.49
CA THR A 240 2.96 -4.27 3.84
C THR A 240 3.19 -5.35 4.88
N GLU A 241 4.12 -5.10 5.82
CA GLU A 241 4.52 -6.10 6.81
C GLU A 241 3.45 -6.36 7.87
N LEU A 242 2.54 -5.41 8.11
CA LEU A 242 1.35 -5.61 8.93
C LEU A 242 0.46 -6.76 8.41
N ILE A 243 0.45 -6.97 7.08
CA ILE A 243 -0.35 -8.00 6.41
C ILE A 243 0.50 -9.27 6.17
N THR A 244 1.75 -9.10 5.76
CA THR A 244 2.57 -10.20 5.23
C THR A 244 3.45 -10.88 6.27
N LYS A 245 3.76 -10.22 7.39
CA LYS A 245 4.56 -10.84 8.46
C LYS A 245 3.65 -11.35 9.58
N PRO A 246 3.93 -12.55 10.12
CA PRO A 246 3.33 -12.99 11.37
C PRO A 246 3.71 -12.03 12.50
N GLY A 247 2.70 -11.38 13.07
CA GLY A 247 2.77 -10.56 14.27
C GLY A 247 2.28 -11.29 15.52
N LEU A 248 2.37 -10.60 16.65
CA LEU A 248 1.66 -10.98 17.88
C LEU A 248 0.16 -10.79 17.73
N VAL A 249 -0.22 -9.74 16.97
CA VAL A 249 -1.59 -9.45 16.57
C VAL A 249 -1.59 -9.27 15.07
N ASN A 250 -2.11 -10.30 14.38
CA ASN A 250 -2.21 -10.32 12.92
C ASN A 250 -3.44 -9.52 12.48
N VAL A 251 -3.26 -8.78 11.39
CA VAL A 251 -4.35 -8.09 10.69
C VAL A 251 -4.57 -8.83 9.37
N ASP A 252 -5.82 -9.11 9.04
CA ASP A 252 -6.13 -9.72 7.75
C ASP A 252 -6.28 -8.68 6.63
N PHE A 253 -6.17 -9.13 5.38
CA PHE A 253 -6.30 -8.24 4.23
C PHE A 253 -7.72 -7.66 4.08
N ALA A 254 -8.75 -8.38 4.52
CA ALA A 254 -10.13 -7.93 4.39
C ALA A 254 -10.43 -6.73 5.31
N ASP A 255 -9.85 -6.74 6.50
CA ASP A 255 -9.85 -5.64 7.45
C ASP A 255 -9.17 -4.42 6.83
N VAL A 256 -7.93 -4.56 6.35
CA VAL A 256 -7.21 -3.44 5.70
C VAL A 256 -7.98 -2.90 4.50
N ARG A 257 -8.50 -3.79 3.66
CA ARG A 257 -9.36 -3.42 2.52
C ARG A 257 -10.57 -2.61 2.98
N THR A 258 -11.24 -3.00 4.07
CA THR A 258 -12.44 -2.27 4.52
C THR A 258 -12.16 -0.83 4.98
N ILE A 259 -10.98 -0.55 5.54
CA ILE A 259 -10.60 0.82 5.94
C ILE A 259 -10.04 1.64 4.78
N MET A 260 -9.30 1.01 3.87
CA MET A 260 -8.55 1.70 2.81
C MET A 260 -9.32 1.78 1.48
N GLU A 261 -10.32 0.93 1.27
CA GLU A 261 -11.22 1.01 0.12
C GLU A 261 -12.12 2.24 0.26
N ASN A 262 -12.03 3.17 -0.69
CA ASN A 262 -12.68 4.48 -0.61
C ASN A 262 -12.28 5.31 0.63
N GLY A 263 -11.08 5.11 1.18
CA GLY A 263 -10.55 5.90 2.30
C GLY A 263 -10.24 7.36 1.94
N GLY A 264 -10.26 7.69 0.64
CA GLY A 264 -10.14 9.07 0.15
C GLY A 264 -8.74 9.60 0.41
N VAL A 265 -8.63 10.64 1.24
CA VAL A 265 -7.32 11.15 1.67
C VAL A 265 -6.99 10.66 3.06
N ALA A 266 -5.71 10.33 3.22
CA ALA A 266 -5.16 9.87 4.47
C ALA A 266 -3.87 10.61 4.85
N MET A 267 -3.59 10.64 6.14
CA MET A 267 -2.36 11.15 6.73
C MET A 267 -1.68 10.09 7.57
N ILE A 268 -0.37 10.26 7.77
CA ILE A 268 0.45 9.31 8.50
C ILE A 268 1.18 9.98 9.66
N GLY A 269 1.11 9.38 10.84
CA GLY A 269 1.95 9.69 11.98
C GLY A 269 2.97 8.58 12.20
N LEU A 270 4.23 8.97 12.39
CA LEU A 270 5.31 8.04 12.74
C LEU A 270 5.93 8.48 14.07
N GLY A 271 6.10 7.53 14.98
CA GLY A 271 6.73 7.75 16.27
C GLY A 271 7.65 6.59 16.63
N GLU A 272 8.78 6.91 17.25
CA GLU A 272 9.74 5.93 17.76
C GLU A 272 10.16 6.33 19.18
N SER A 273 10.44 5.35 20.03
CA SER A 273 10.98 5.56 21.37
C SER A 273 11.86 4.39 21.81
N ASP A 274 12.91 4.71 22.55
CA ASP A 274 13.82 3.80 23.24
C ASP A 274 13.86 4.06 24.76
N SER A 275 12.83 4.75 25.28
CA SER A 275 12.71 5.08 26.70
C SER A 275 12.18 3.92 27.54
N GLU A 276 12.25 4.03 28.87
CA GLU A 276 11.60 3.06 29.77
C GLU A 276 10.07 2.99 29.56
N ASN A 277 9.46 4.08 29.07
CA ASN A 277 8.03 4.16 28.72
C ASN A 277 7.85 4.12 27.19
N LYS A 278 8.59 3.24 26.51
CA LYS A 278 8.67 3.17 25.04
C LYS A 278 7.30 3.21 24.35
N ALA A 279 6.30 2.51 24.89
CA ALA A 279 4.93 2.51 24.36
C ALA A 279 4.24 3.89 24.41
N GLN A 280 4.22 4.53 25.58
CA GLN A 280 3.57 5.85 25.73
C GLN A 280 4.30 6.93 24.94
N ASP A 281 5.63 6.85 24.86
CA ASP A 281 6.43 7.85 24.18
C ASP A 281 6.36 7.68 22.66
N SER A 282 6.32 6.44 22.13
CA SER A 282 6.17 6.18 20.69
C SER A 282 4.82 6.68 20.17
N ILE A 283 3.73 6.40 20.88
CA ILE A 283 2.38 6.84 20.49
C ILE A 283 2.22 8.35 20.59
N ARG A 284 2.75 8.98 21.65
CA ARG A 284 2.74 10.44 21.78
C ARG A 284 3.58 11.11 20.69
N SER A 285 4.69 10.50 20.30
CA SER A 285 5.53 10.96 19.19
C SER A 285 4.78 10.87 17.86
N ALA A 286 4.11 9.73 17.59
CA ALA A 286 3.32 9.54 16.38
C ALA A 286 2.14 10.52 16.28
N LEU A 287 1.40 10.73 17.37
CA LEU A 287 0.27 11.67 17.45
C LEU A 287 0.67 13.14 17.36
N ARG A 288 1.92 13.46 17.73
CA ARG A 288 2.49 14.81 17.59
C ARG A 288 3.29 14.97 16.31
N SER A 289 3.26 13.98 15.42
CA SER A 289 4.03 14.04 14.19
C SER A 289 3.51 15.21 13.33
N PRO A 290 4.39 16.11 12.87
CA PRO A 290 4.09 17.12 11.85
C PRO A 290 3.44 16.57 10.57
N LEU A 291 3.57 15.27 10.31
CA LEU A 291 2.94 14.59 9.17
C LEU A 291 1.45 14.31 9.38
N LEU A 292 0.97 14.45 10.61
CA LEU A 292 -0.39 14.22 11.07
C LEU A 292 -0.99 15.55 11.55
N ASP A 293 -1.10 16.52 10.64
CA ASP A 293 -1.57 17.90 10.92
C ASP A 293 -3.10 18.03 10.77
N VAL A 294 -3.85 17.18 11.48
CA VAL A 294 -5.32 17.29 11.58
C VAL A 294 -5.80 17.03 12.99
N GLU A 295 -6.91 17.69 13.34
CA GLU A 295 -7.71 17.31 14.49
C GLU A 295 -8.37 15.95 14.19
N PHE A 296 -8.19 14.99 15.11
CA PHE A 296 -8.65 13.61 14.97
C PHE A 296 -10.17 13.44 15.08
N ASP A 297 -10.86 14.49 15.53
CA ASP A 297 -12.29 14.52 15.83
C ASP A 297 -13.19 14.26 14.60
N GLY A 298 -12.65 14.29 13.38
CA GLY A 298 -13.39 14.00 12.14
C GLY A 298 -12.94 12.76 11.37
N ALA A 299 -12.01 11.97 11.91
CA ALA A 299 -11.48 10.80 11.20
C ALA A 299 -12.40 9.58 11.31
N ASN A 300 -12.81 9.02 10.17
CA ASN A 300 -13.73 7.89 10.13
C ASN A 300 -13.06 6.55 10.46
N SER A 301 -11.74 6.44 10.26
CA SER A 301 -11.02 5.19 10.44
C SER A 301 -9.52 5.40 10.67
N ALA A 302 -8.91 4.46 11.38
CA ALA A 302 -7.47 4.46 11.63
C ALA A 302 -6.87 3.06 11.53
N LEU A 303 -5.65 2.99 10.99
CA LEU A 303 -4.80 1.83 10.97
C LEU A 303 -3.57 2.09 11.84
N VAL A 304 -3.34 1.25 12.83
CA VAL A 304 -2.24 1.37 13.80
C VAL A 304 -1.31 0.17 13.69
N ASN A 305 -0.04 0.39 13.43
CA ASN A 305 0.97 -0.67 13.43
C ASN A 305 1.99 -0.40 14.53
N VAL A 306 2.17 -1.37 15.42
CA VAL A 306 3.15 -1.32 16.50
C VAL A 306 4.26 -2.33 16.22
N VAL A 307 5.50 -1.86 16.20
CA VAL A 307 6.69 -2.69 16.03
C VAL A 307 7.57 -2.55 17.26
N GLY A 308 7.76 -3.63 18.01
CA GLY A 308 8.59 -3.62 19.21
C GLY A 308 9.70 -4.66 19.19
N GLY A 309 10.58 -4.58 20.18
CA GLY A 309 11.61 -5.59 20.43
C GLY A 309 11.04 -6.91 20.97
N PRO A 310 11.90 -7.94 21.12
CA PRO A 310 11.55 -9.18 21.84
C PRO A 310 11.12 -8.98 23.29
N ASP A 311 11.44 -7.82 23.86
CA ASP A 311 11.06 -7.38 25.21
C ASP A 311 9.70 -6.68 25.26
N MET A 312 9.01 -6.48 24.13
CA MET A 312 7.68 -5.89 24.09
C MET A 312 6.64 -6.82 24.72
N SER A 313 5.87 -6.29 25.66
CA SER A 313 4.72 -6.97 26.25
C SER A 313 3.42 -6.66 25.51
N ILE A 314 2.41 -7.51 25.68
CA ILE A 314 1.06 -7.27 25.14
C ILE A 314 0.45 -6.00 25.75
N GLU A 315 0.66 -5.76 27.05
CA GLU A 315 0.17 -4.57 27.76
C GLU A 315 0.74 -3.28 27.15
N GLU A 316 2.03 -3.26 26.79
CA GLU A 316 2.64 -2.13 26.08
C GLU A 316 2.00 -1.91 24.70
N ALA A 317 1.71 -2.98 23.94
CA ALA A 317 1.08 -2.87 22.64
C ALA A 317 -0.39 -2.41 22.74
N GLU A 318 -1.17 -2.93 23.69
CA GLU A 318 -2.55 -2.53 23.94
C GLU A 318 -2.64 -1.07 24.41
N GLY A 319 -1.72 -0.63 25.28
CA GLY A 319 -1.69 0.74 25.77
C GLY A 319 -1.47 1.79 24.67
N VAL A 320 -0.79 1.42 23.57
CA VAL A 320 -0.69 2.28 22.37
C VAL A 320 -2.06 2.47 21.71
N VAL A 321 -2.88 1.42 21.64
CA VAL A 321 -4.19 1.45 20.99
C VAL A 321 -5.20 2.21 21.85
N GLU A 322 -5.17 2.03 23.17
CA GLU A 322 -6.05 2.76 24.11
C GLU A 322 -5.91 4.29 23.97
N GLU A 323 -4.67 4.80 23.83
CA GLU A 323 -4.41 6.23 23.63
C GLU A 323 -4.97 6.77 22.29
N ILE A 324 -5.19 5.92 21.29
CA ILE A 324 -5.86 6.31 20.03
C ILE A 324 -7.37 6.38 20.21
N TYR A 325 -7.95 5.39 20.89
CA TYR A 325 -9.40 5.37 21.17
C TYR A 325 -9.86 6.63 21.92
N ASP A 326 -9.03 7.17 22.80
CA ASP A 326 -9.34 8.40 23.55
C ASP A 326 -9.32 9.68 22.69
N ARG A 327 -8.83 9.62 21.45
CA ARG A 327 -8.61 10.79 20.59
C ARG A 327 -9.31 10.75 19.25
N ILE A 328 -9.76 9.58 18.78
CA ILE A 328 -10.52 9.45 17.55
C ILE A 328 -12.03 9.44 17.84
N ASP A 329 -12.85 9.66 16.81
CA ASP A 329 -14.30 9.56 16.94
C ASP A 329 -14.70 8.18 17.53
N PRO A 330 -15.59 8.11 18.55
CA PRO A 330 -16.02 6.86 19.16
C PRO A 330 -16.65 5.85 18.18
N ASP A 331 -17.20 6.33 17.06
CA ASP A 331 -17.78 5.52 15.99
C ASP A 331 -16.75 5.16 14.90
N ALA A 332 -15.50 5.64 15.01
CA ALA A 332 -14.44 5.33 14.06
C ALA A 332 -14.00 3.87 14.15
N ARG A 333 -13.72 3.28 12.98
CA ARG A 333 -13.17 1.93 12.92
C ARG A 333 -11.65 1.96 13.08
N ILE A 334 -11.14 1.26 14.08
CA ILE A 334 -9.69 1.11 14.30
C ILE A 334 -9.27 -0.32 13.97
N ILE A 335 -8.29 -0.45 13.08
CA ILE A 335 -7.54 -1.69 12.88
C ILE A 335 -6.16 -1.50 13.47
N TRP A 336 -5.69 -2.49 14.21
CA TRP A 336 -4.34 -2.44 14.74
C TRP A 336 -3.67 -3.80 14.66
N GLY A 337 -2.35 -3.78 14.49
CA GLY A 337 -1.52 -4.97 14.61
C GLY A 337 -0.22 -4.68 15.33
N ALA A 338 0.41 -5.75 15.78
CA ALA A 338 1.64 -5.69 16.55
C ALA A 338 2.61 -6.76 16.05
N SER A 339 3.85 -6.36 15.77
CA SER A 339 4.91 -7.26 15.32
C SER A 339 6.19 -7.07 16.14
N VAL A 340 7.02 -8.12 16.15
CA VAL A 340 8.29 -8.13 16.88
C VAL A 340 9.43 -8.08 15.88
N ASN A 341 10.33 -7.12 16.05
CA ASN A 341 11.59 -7.02 15.33
C ASN A 341 12.77 -7.31 16.27
N GLN A 342 13.64 -8.23 15.90
CA GLN A 342 14.80 -8.59 16.73
C GLN A 342 15.81 -7.46 16.88
N ASP A 343 15.86 -6.53 15.92
CA ASP A 343 16.76 -5.37 15.97
C ASP A 343 16.25 -4.23 16.88
N PHE A 344 15.07 -4.41 17.50
CA PHE A 344 14.35 -3.39 18.27
C PHE A 344 14.44 -3.63 19.79
N GLU A 345 15.47 -4.31 20.29
CA GLU A 345 15.63 -4.51 21.74
C GLU A 345 15.59 -3.16 22.49
N GLY A 346 14.62 -3.03 23.40
CA GLY A 346 14.37 -1.81 24.17
C GLY A 346 13.73 -0.66 23.36
N LYS A 347 13.24 -0.92 22.15
CA LYS A 347 12.66 0.08 21.25
C LYS A 347 11.24 -0.28 20.83
N MET A 348 10.46 0.76 20.54
CA MET A 348 9.14 0.65 19.95
C MET A 348 8.96 1.71 18.87
N GLU A 349 8.40 1.31 17.73
CA GLU A 349 7.93 2.19 16.66
C GLU A 349 6.42 2.04 16.51
N THR A 350 5.73 3.15 16.32
CA THR A 350 4.30 3.21 16.10
C THR A 350 4.02 4.01 14.84
N MET A 351 3.26 3.41 13.93
CA MET A 351 2.73 4.06 12.73
C MET A 351 1.22 4.15 12.86
N ILE A 352 0.68 5.33 12.57
CA ILE A 352 -0.75 5.61 12.52
C ILE A 352 -1.08 6.10 11.13
N VAL A 353 -2.04 5.48 10.46
CA VAL A 353 -2.62 5.98 9.21
C VAL A 353 -4.07 6.32 9.48
N VAL A 354 -4.45 7.56 9.25
CA VAL A 354 -5.81 8.07 9.51
C VAL A 354 -6.45 8.39 8.17
N THR A 355 -7.61 7.80 7.89
CA THR A 355 -8.35 7.97 6.62
C THR A 355 -9.64 8.78 6.85
N GLY A 356 -10.21 9.31 5.76
CA GLY A 356 -11.46 10.09 5.84
C GLY A 356 -11.28 11.47 6.49
N VAL A 357 -10.09 12.08 6.34
CA VAL A 357 -9.74 13.35 6.97
C VAL A 357 -9.97 14.55 6.05
N GLU A 358 -10.69 15.55 6.54
CA GLU A 358 -10.84 16.85 5.87
C GLU A 358 -9.69 17.78 6.28
N SER A 359 -8.65 17.90 5.44
CA SER A 359 -7.55 18.86 5.68
C SER A 359 -7.69 20.09 4.77
N PRO A 360 -7.79 21.32 5.31
CA PRO A 360 -7.83 22.56 4.52
C PRO A 360 -6.64 22.75 3.56
N GLN A 361 -5.53 22.06 3.82
CA GLN A 361 -4.29 22.12 3.02
C GLN A 361 -4.28 21.08 1.90
N ILE A 362 -4.98 19.95 2.07
CA ILE A 362 -5.17 18.94 1.02
C ILE A 362 -6.35 19.34 0.12
N TYR A 363 -7.34 20.02 0.68
CA TYR A 363 -8.48 20.64 -0.02
C TYR A 363 -8.25 22.13 -0.36
N GLY A 364 -7.00 22.53 -0.56
CA GLY A 364 -6.58 23.93 -0.72
C GLY A 364 -7.57 24.82 -1.51
N LYS A 365 -8.28 25.68 -0.77
CA LYS A 365 -9.24 26.71 -1.23
C LYS A 365 -10.34 26.22 -2.18
N ASN A 366 -11.49 25.99 -1.55
CA ASN A 366 -12.82 26.34 -2.01
C ASN A 366 -13.44 25.47 -3.12
N GLU A 367 -13.88 24.26 -2.75
CA GLU A 367 -15.07 23.66 -3.40
C GLU A 367 -16.25 24.65 -3.40
N THR A 368 -16.32 25.52 -2.39
CA THR A 368 -17.31 26.61 -2.31
C THR A 368 -17.12 27.71 -3.37
N GLU A 369 -15.92 27.95 -3.90
CA GLU A 369 -15.70 28.94 -4.98
C GLU A 369 -15.91 28.30 -6.35
N VAL A 370 -15.72 26.99 -6.49
CA VAL A 370 -16.05 26.27 -7.73
C VAL A 370 -17.57 26.10 -7.87
N GLU A 371 -18.29 25.79 -6.79
CA GLU A 371 -19.76 25.80 -6.77
C GLU A 371 -20.30 27.23 -6.95
N GLN A 372 -19.76 28.22 -6.24
CA GLN A 372 -20.20 29.62 -6.41
C GLN A 372 -19.82 30.21 -7.77
N ALA A 373 -18.73 29.79 -8.41
CA ALA A 373 -18.40 30.20 -9.77
C ALA A 373 -19.32 29.54 -10.80
N ALA A 374 -19.71 28.27 -10.59
CA ALA A 374 -20.68 27.58 -11.44
C ALA A 374 -22.09 28.16 -11.32
N GLU A 375 -22.51 28.59 -10.12
CA GLU A 375 -23.79 29.29 -9.92
C GLU A 375 -23.80 30.72 -10.48
N ASN A 376 -22.68 31.45 -10.39
CA ASN A 376 -22.57 32.83 -10.91
C ASN A 376 -22.38 32.93 -12.43
N LEU A 377 -22.16 31.81 -13.14
CA LEU A 377 -22.06 31.75 -14.61
C LEU A 377 -23.41 31.41 -15.30
N GLY A 378 -24.49 31.23 -14.52
CA GLY A 378 -25.81 30.84 -15.01
C GLY A 378 -26.71 31.99 -15.50
N ASP A 379 -26.38 33.24 -15.17
CA ASP A 379 -27.13 34.42 -15.59
C ASP A 379 -26.18 35.41 -16.30
N ASP A 380 -26.59 35.92 -17.46
CA ASP A 380 -25.92 36.91 -18.31
C ASP A 380 -24.84 36.41 -19.29
N ILE A 381 -25.27 35.73 -20.36
CA ILE A 381 -24.69 35.96 -21.69
C ILE A 381 -25.82 36.22 -22.70
N ASP A 382 -26.11 37.51 -22.87
CA ASP A 382 -26.87 38.04 -24.01
C ASP A 382 -26.05 37.82 -25.29
N TYR A 383 -26.55 36.99 -26.20
CA TYR A 383 -26.02 36.88 -27.56
C TYR A 383 -26.45 38.10 -28.37
N VAL A 384 -25.50 38.92 -28.81
CA VAL A 384 -25.73 39.93 -29.84
C VAL A 384 -25.18 39.41 -31.18
N GLU A 385 -26.04 39.43 -32.19
CA GLU A 385 -25.83 38.97 -33.59
C GLU A 385 -24.57 39.52 -34.29
#